data_AF-A0AAV8PI11-F1
#
_entry.id   AF-A0AAV8PI11-F1
#
_cell.length_a   1.000
_cell.length_b   1.000
_cell.length_c   1.000
_cell.angle_alpha   90.00
_cell.angle_beta   90.00
_cell.angle_gamma   90.00
#
_symmetry.space_group_name_H-M   'P 1'
#
loop_
_entity.id
_entity.type
_entity.pdbx_description
1 polymer ?
#
loop_
_entity_poly.entity_id
_entity_poly.type
_entity_poly.pdbx_seq_one_letter_code
_entity_poly.pdbx_strand_id
1 'polypeptide(L)'
;MRLKESTYNWLMKKCTVRILSLESELTGHFERAVYCWIFDPIEREAVMNCVALKRTFNYQVIIEIACVNSPKELLAVKEAYHARYKHSLEEDVAAHTVGDFRKASFGCTSLAKSEARILQDVVKQKKLNHEETIRILGTRSKAQLNATFNCYREDDGTPIEESLAGEAPNEFASALRMAIECIVNPQLYFVDVLHDALSKPDTDEDTLTHVIIMHAENDLRGIKEMFQRRNNVPLEHEVHKKTSGDYKTFLLALIGN
;
A
#
# COMPACT_ATOMS: atom_id res chain seq x y z
N MET A 1 -1.59 22.00 -22.50
CA MET A 1 -0.84 20.84 -21.95
C MET A 1 -1.41 19.46 -22.33
N ARG A 2 -2.41 19.36 -23.23
CA ARG A 2 -3.07 18.10 -23.65
C ARG A 2 -2.58 17.50 -24.98
N LEU A 3 -1.59 18.12 -25.64
CA LEU A 3 -1.11 17.73 -26.98
C LEU A 3 0.10 16.77 -26.96
N LYS A 4 0.76 16.58 -25.81
CA LYS A 4 1.87 15.61 -25.69
C LYS A 4 1.38 14.18 -25.48
N GLU A 5 0.28 14.01 -24.76
CA GLU A 5 -0.27 12.71 -24.36
C GLU A 5 -0.93 11.94 -25.52
N SER A 6 -1.57 12.66 -26.44
CA SER A 6 -2.12 12.10 -27.68
C SER A 6 -1.01 11.69 -28.67
N THR A 7 0.07 12.48 -28.73
CA THR A 7 1.24 12.16 -29.56
C THR A 7 2.03 10.98 -28.99
N TYR A 8 2.13 10.87 -27.67
CA TYR A 8 2.74 9.74 -26.96
C TYR A 8 1.95 8.45 -27.16
N ASN A 9 0.62 8.48 -26.97
CA ASN A 9 -0.24 7.33 -27.24
C ASN A 9 -0.27 6.91 -28.72
N TRP A 10 -0.15 7.87 -29.63
CA TRP A 10 -0.05 7.62 -31.06
C TRP A 10 1.31 7.00 -31.45
N LEU A 11 2.42 7.50 -30.88
CA LEU A 11 3.76 6.91 -31.02
C LEU A 11 3.82 5.50 -30.43
N MET A 12 3.24 5.27 -29.24
CA MET A 12 3.17 3.95 -28.60
C MET A 12 2.35 2.95 -29.41
N LYS A 13 1.20 3.36 -29.98
CA LYS A 13 0.41 2.53 -30.91
C LYS A 13 1.12 2.25 -32.24
N LYS A 14 1.96 3.17 -32.72
CA LYS A 14 2.74 2.98 -33.95
C LYS A 14 4.01 2.14 -33.70
N CYS A 15 4.59 2.22 -32.50
CA CYS A 15 5.68 1.38 -32.03
C CYS A 15 5.22 -0.07 -31.83
N THR A 16 4.05 -0.33 -31.23
CA THR A 16 3.54 -1.71 -31.07
C THR A 16 3.35 -2.45 -32.40
N VAL A 17 2.94 -1.77 -33.48
CA VAL A 17 2.85 -2.36 -34.82
C VAL A 17 4.23 -2.67 -35.43
N ARG A 18 5.27 -1.91 -35.09
CA ARG A 18 6.67 -2.18 -35.51
C ARG A 18 7.37 -3.24 -34.64
N ILE A 19 6.99 -3.38 -33.37
CA ILE A 19 7.55 -4.35 -32.43
C ILE A 19 7.21 -5.78 -32.85
N LEU A 20 5.97 -6.03 -33.27
CA LEU A 20 5.55 -7.34 -33.79
C LEU A 20 6.33 -7.79 -35.03
N SER A 21 6.80 -6.84 -35.85
CA SER A 21 7.64 -7.14 -37.03
C SER A 21 9.09 -7.49 -36.65
N LEU A 22 9.55 -7.16 -35.44
CA LEU A 22 10.90 -7.49 -34.96
C LEU A 22 10.92 -8.83 -34.25
N GLU A 23 9.83 -9.24 -33.61
CA GLU A 23 9.71 -10.54 -32.94
C GLU A 23 9.82 -11.73 -33.91
N SER A 24 9.50 -11.55 -35.20
CA SER A 24 9.70 -12.58 -36.24
C SER A 24 11.11 -12.59 -36.86
N GLU A 25 11.88 -11.52 -36.69
CA GLU A 25 13.19 -11.30 -37.36
C GLU A 25 14.37 -11.42 -36.40
N LEU A 26 14.13 -11.28 -35.09
CA LEU A 26 15.14 -11.33 -34.06
C LEU A 26 14.97 -12.60 -33.23
N THR A 27 16.09 -13.22 -32.84
CA THR A 27 16.06 -14.38 -31.94
C THR A 27 17.12 -14.25 -30.85
N GLY A 28 16.84 -14.86 -29.71
CA GLY A 28 17.84 -15.10 -28.66
C GLY A 28 18.26 -13.84 -27.90
N HIS A 29 19.56 -13.66 -27.68
CA HIS A 29 20.08 -12.57 -26.85
C HIS A 29 19.84 -11.19 -27.46
N PHE A 30 19.88 -11.07 -28.78
CA PHE A 30 19.73 -9.80 -29.49
C PHE A 30 18.29 -9.29 -29.43
N GLU A 31 17.31 -10.18 -29.65
CA GLU A 31 15.89 -9.90 -29.48
C GLU A 31 15.58 -9.31 -28.09
N ARG A 32 16.09 -9.95 -27.02
CA ARG A 32 15.88 -9.49 -25.65
C ARG A 32 16.49 -8.12 -25.38
N ALA A 33 17.70 -7.85 -25.90
CA ALA A 33 18.35 -6.56 -25.73
C ALA A 33 17.56 -5.43 -26.42
N VAL A 34 17.09 -5.67 -27.64
CA VAL A 34 16.27 -4.71 -28.40
C VAL A 34 14.90 -4.50 -27.73
N TYR A 35 14.27 -5.58 -27.25
CA TYR A 35 13.00 -5.51 -26.52
C TYR A 35 13.13 -4.72 -25.21
N CYS A 36 14.19 -4.90 -24.43
CA CYS A 36 14.42 -4.06 -23.24
C CYS A 36 14.74 -2.60 -23.60
N TRP A 37 15.47 -2.37 -24.69
CA TRP A 37 15.92 -1.03 -25.07
C TRP A 37 14.79 -0.11 -25.57
N ILE A 38 13.72 -0.67 -26.13
CA ILE A 38 12.63 0.13 -26.70
C ILE A 38 11.79 0.87 -25.65
N PHE A 39 11.82 0.39 -24.41
CA PHE A 39 11.16 1.05 -23.29
C PHE A 39 11.99 2.23 -22.79
N ASP A 40 11.31 3.26 -22.28
CA ASP A 40 11.96 4.32 -21.52
C ASP A 40 12.66 3.74 -20.27
N PRO A 41 13.61 4.46 -19.66
CA PRO A 41 14.43 3.90 -18.59
C PRO A 41 13.64 3.26 -17.43
N ILE A 42 12.52 3.87 -17.02
CA ILE A 42 11.74 3.39 -15.88
C ILE A 42 10.93 2.15 -16.25
N GLU A 43 10.25 2.17 -17.41
CA GLU A 43 9.52 1.00 -17.92
C GLU A 43 10.47 -0.17 -18.21
N ARG A 44 11.68 0.12 -18.70
CA ARG A 44 12.72 -0.88 -18.95
C ARG A 44 13.10 -1.62 -17.67
N GLU A 45 13.33 -0.90 -16.58
CA GLU A 45 13.68 -1.51 -15.29
C GLU A 45 12.53 -2.33 -14.71
N ALA A 46 11.27 -1.90 -14.89
CA ALA A 46 10.11 -2.70 -14.53
C ALA A 46 10.05 -4.02 -15.34
N VAL A 47 10.32 -3.96 -16.65
CA VAL A 47 10.40 -5.16 -17.51
C VAL A 47 11.54 -6.08 -17.08
N MET A 48 12.72 -5.52 -16.77
CA MET A 48 13.87 -6.27 -16.29
C MET A 48 13.56 -7.01 -14.98
N ASN A 49 12.89 -6.35 -14.02
CA ASN A 49 12.42 -7.01 -12.79
C ASN A 49 11.48 -8.18 -13.08
N CYS A 50 10.49 -8.00 -13.97
CA CYS A 50 9.53 -9.06 -14.29
C CYS A 50 10.22 -10.27 -14.94
N VAL A 51 11.14 -10.03 -15.88
CA VAL A 51 11.94 -11.09 -16.51
C VAL A 51 12.81 -11.79 -15.47
N ALA A 52 13.47 -11.01 -14.60
CA ALA A 52 14.30 -11.51 -13.53
C ALA A 52 13.51 -12.38 -12.54
N LEU A 53 12.26 -12.03 -12.24
CA LEU A 53 11.41 -12.80 -11.32
C LEU A 53 10.81 -14.05 -11.97
N LYS A 54 10.23 -13.93 -13.17
CA LYS A 54 9.34 -14.95 -13.75
C LYS A 54 9.99 -15.88 -14.76
N ARG A 55 11.08 -15.47 -15.43
CA ARG A 55 11.70 -16.27 -16.51
C ARG A 55 13.02 -16.91 -16.11
N THR A 56 13.92 -16.14 -15.53
CA THR A 56 15.29 -16.60 -15.25
C THR A 56 15.60 -16.77 -13.77
N PHE A 57 14.73 -16.27 -12.88
CA PHE A 57 14.97 -16.13 -11.45
C PHE A 57 16.38 -15.60 -11.11
N ASN A 58 16.59 -14.29 -11.21
CA ASN A 58 17.88 -13.63 -11.00
C ASN A 58 17.78 -12.50 -9.97
N TYR A 59 18.23 -12.77 -8.73
CA TYR A 59 18.22 -11.81 -7.63
C TYR A 59 19.18 -10.63 -7.84
N GLN A 60 20.22 -10.79 -8.65
CA GLN A 60 21.20 -9.73 -8.89
C GLN A 60 20.54 -8.50 -9.52
N VAL A 61 19.72 -8.70 -10.55
CA VAL A 61 19.01 -7.60 -11.25
C VAL A 61 18.04 -6.88 -10.32
N ILE A 62 17.33 -7.63 -9.48
CA ILE A 62 16.37 -7.07 -8.52
C ILE A 62 17.08 -6.21 -7.48
N ILE A 63 18.20 -6.70 -6.93
CA ILE A 63 19.00 -5.98 -5.94
C ILE A 63 19.66 -4.75 -6.57
N GLU A 64 20.22 -4.87 -7.77
CA GLU A 64 20.83 -3.74 -8.49
C GLU A 64 19.82 -2.62 -8.69
N ILE A 65 18.63 -2.93 -9.21
CA ILE A 65 17.57 -1.93 -9.41
C ILE A 65 17.12 -1.34 -8.06
N ALA A 66 16.99 -2.15 -7.02
CA ALA A 66 16.59 -1.65 -5.69
C ALA A 66 17.64 -0.75 -5.03
N CYS A 67 18.94 -1.00 -5.24
CA CYS A 67 20.03 -0.31 -4.55
C CYS A 67 20.65 0.84 -5.35
N VAL A 68 20.60 0.82 -6.68
CA VAL A 68 21.19 1.87 -7.53
C VAL A 68 20.24 3.04 -7.70
N ASN A 69 18.93 2.79 -7.71
CA ASN A 69 17.93 3.84 -7.85
C ASN A 69 17.79 4.68 -6.58
N SER A 70 17.60 5.99 -6.76
CA SER A 70 17.13 6.84 -5.67
C SER A 70 15.72 6.42 -5.23
N PRO A 71 15.28 6.80 -4.01
CA PRO A 71 13.93 6.47 -3.55
C PRO A 71 12.81 6.91 -4.50
N LYS A 72 13.00 8.04 -5.19
CA LYS A 72 12.03 8.57 -6.17
C LYS A 72 12.02 7.73 -7.47
N GLU A 73 13.18 7.35 -7.97
CA GLU A 73 13.28 6.52 -9.18
C GLU A 73 12.76 5.11 -8.92
N LEU A 74 13.08 4.53 -7.77
CA LEU A 74 12.58 3.21 -7.38
C LEU A 74 11.06 3.20 -7.24
N LEU A 75 10.47 4.28 -6.71
CA LEU A 75 9.01 4.43 -6.68
C LEU A 75 8.42 4.48 -8.09
N ALA A 76 9.01 5.26 -9.01
CA ALA A 76 8.57 5.32 -10.39
C ALA A 76 8.66 3.94 -11.09
N VAL A 77 9.70 3.15 -10.80
CA VAL A 77 9.84 1.78 -11.31
C VAL A 77 8.72 0.88 -10.79
N LYS A 78 8.36 0.98 -9.51
CA LYS A 78 7.25 0.22 -8.91
C LYS A 78 5.90 0.60 -9.53
N GLU A 79 5.67 1.90 -9.74
CA GLU A 79 4.48 2.42 -10.40
C GLU A 79 4.37 1.91 -11.83
N ALA A 80 5.46 1.96 -12.60
CA ALA A 80 5.51 1.43 -13.97
C ALA A 80 5.28 -0.09 -14.00
N TYR A 81 5.86 -0.83 -13.06
CA TYR A 81 5.65 -2.27 -12.90
C TYR A 81 4.17 -2.59 -12.67
N HIS A 82 3.55 -1.92 -11.69
CA HIS A 82 2.14 -2.11 -11.37
C HIS A 82 1.23 -1.70 -12.54
N ALA A 83 1.50 -0.57 -13.19
CA ALA A 83 0.75 -0.10 -14.34
C ALA A 83 0.76 -1.12 -15.49
N ARG A 84 1.90 -1.79 -15.72
CA ARG A 84 2.09 -2.75 -16.80
C ARG A 84 1.54 -4.14 -16.48
N TYR A 85 1.87 -4.69 -15.31
CA TYR A 85 1.60 -6.09 -14.96
C TYR A 85 0.38 -6.28 -14.06
N LYS A 86 -0.21 -5.20 -13.55
CA LYS A 86 -1.38 -5.23 -12.65
C LYS A 86 -1.15 -6.01 -11.35
N HIS A 87 0.11 -6.12 -10.93
CA HIS A 87 0.57 -6.74 -9.70
C HIS A 87 1.68 -5.89 -9.05
N SER A 88 1.83 -5.96 -7.72
CA SER A 88 2.92 -5.26 -7.03
C SER A 88 4.26 -5.97 -7.28
N LEU A 89 5.31 -5.16 -7.50
CA LEU A 89 6.67 -5.67 -7.61
C LEU A 89 7.09 -6.37 -6.32
N GLU A 90 6.73 -5.82 -5.17
CA GLU A 90 7.03 -6.36 -3.85
C GLU A 90 6.36 -7.70 -3.59
N GLU A 91 5.09 -7.84 -3.99
CA GLU A 91 4.35 -9.11 -3.91
C GLU A 91 5.00 -10.18 -4.79
N ASP A 92 5.34 -9.82 -6.04
CA ASP A 92 6.02 -10.74 -6.95
C ASP A 92 7.41 -11.12 -6.42
N VAL A 93 8.17 -10.18 -5.86
CA VAL A 93 9.45 -10.49 -5.17
C VAL A 93 9.21 -11.44 -4.00
N ALA A 94 8.25 -11.15 -3.13
CA ALA A 94 7.95 -11.98 -1.97
C ALA A 94 7.51 -13.40 -2.33
N ALA A 95 6.75 -13.55 -3.42
CA ALA A 95 6.29 -14.85 -3.92
C ALA A 95 7.44 -15.70 -4.49
N HIS A 96 8.47 -15.06 -5.04
CA HIS A 96 9.59 -15.76 -5.68
C HIS A 96 10.85 -15.82 -4.79
N THR A 97 10.94 -15.04 -3.70
CA THR A 97 12.01 -15.15 -2.71
C THR A 97 11.70 -16.22 -1.65
N VAL A 98 12.58 -17.21 -1.52
CA VAL A 98 12.49 -18.27 -0.49
C VAL A 98 13.65 -18.13 0.50
N GLY A 99 13.44 -18.42 1.78
CA GLY A 99 14.51 -18.44 2.80
C GLY A 99 14.95 -17.07 3.31
N ASP A 100 16.25 -16.90 3.56
CA ASP A 100 16.81 -15.72 4.25
C ASP A 100 16.67 -14.40 3.46
N PHE A 101 16.42 -14.45 2.15
CA PHE A 101 16.11 -13.26 1.34
C PHE A 101 14.72 -12.68 1.65
N ARG A 102 13.74 -13.53 1.97
CA ARG A 102 12.43 -13.07 2.46
C ARG A 102 12.56 -12.39 3.83
N LYS A 103 13.54 -12.84 4.65
CA LYS A 103 13.87 -12.21 5.92
C LYS A 103 14.51 -10.83 5.76
N ALA A 104 15.31 -10.63 4.72
CA ALA A 104 15.96 -9.34 4.45
C ALA A 104 15.01 -8.28 3.85
N SER A 105 14.06 -8.67 3.01
CA SER A 105 13.12 -7.72 2.38
C SER A 105 11.89 -7.39 3.23
N PHE A 106 11.44 -8.30 4.11
CA PHE A 106 10.23 -8.12 4.92
C PHE A 106 10.26 -8.78 6.31
N GLY A 107 11.32 -9.52 6.65
CA GLY A 107 11.31 -10.35 7.83
C GLY A 107 11.98 -9.72 9.05
N CYS A 108 11.51 -10.26 10.15
CA CYS A 108 11.86 -10.00 11.53
C CYS A 108 13.39 -9.87 11.75
N THR A 109 13.94 -8.67 11.55
CA THR A 109 15.33 -8.32 11.82
C THR A 109 15.62 -8.46 13.32
N SER A 110 16.90 -8.52 13.71
CA SER A 110 17.27 -8.52 15.14
C SER A 110 16.66 -7.32 15.88
N LEU A 111 16.61 -6.16 15.22
CA LEU A 111 15.96 -4.96 15.74
C LEU A 111 14.44 -5.15 15.86
N ALA A 112 13.76 -5.59 14.80
CA ALA A 112 12.30 -5.80 14.82
C ALA A 112 11.88 -6.79 15.91
N LYS A 113 12.66 -7.87 16.12
CA LYS A 113 12.47 -8.83 17.23
C LYS A 113 12.60 -8.16 18.59
N SER A 114 13.63 -7.34 18.77
CA SER A 114 13.86 -6.66 20.04
C SER A 114 12.74 -5.66 20.34
N GLU A 115 12.27 -4.92 19.33
CA GLU A 115 11.20 -3.93 19.48
C GLU A 115 9.84 -4.60 19.69
N ALA A 116 9.59 -5.73 19.03
CA ALA A 116 8.36 -6.50 19.23
C ALA A 116 8.22 -6.98 20.68
N ARG A 117 9.31 -7.49 21.28
CA ARG A 117 9.34 -7.88 22.69
C ARG A 117 9.08 -6.71 23.63
N ILE A 118 9.67 -5.55 23.34
CA ILE A 118 9.40 -4.33 24.11
C ILE A 118 7.91 -3.98 24.06
N LEU A 119 7.30 -4.00 22.86
CA LEU A 119 5.86 -3.73 22.71
C LEU A 119 5.01 -4.77 23.45
N GLN A 120 5.36 -6.05 23.41
CA GLN A 120 4.67 -7.10 24.16
C GLN A 120 4.72 -6.86 25.66
N ASP A 121 5.89 -6.51 26.20
CA ASP A 121 6.06 -6.24 27.62
C ASP A 121 5.23 -5.03 28.05
N VAL A 122 5.20 -3.99 27.23
CA VAL A 122 4.40 -2.79 27.47
C VAL A 122 2.90 -3.08 27.47
N VAL A 123 2.41 -3.83 26.48
CA VAL A 123 1.00 -4.24 26.38
C VAL A 123 0.60 -5.14 27.54
N LYS A 124 1.44 -6.13 27.90
CA LYS A 124 1.20 -7.00 29.08
C LYS A 124 1.13 -6.21 30.38
N GLN A 125 1.93 -5.16 30.51
CA GLN A 125 1.93 -4.29 31.68
C GLN A 125 0.83 -3.21 31.64
N LYS A 126 0.08 -3.07 30.54
CA LYS A 126 -0.91 -2.00 30.31
C LYS A 126 -0.32 -0.60 30.49
N LYS A 127 0.92 -0.41 30.03
CA LYS A 127 1.69 0.84 30.17
C LYS A 127 1.95 1.49 28.81
N LEU A 128 0.92 1.69 28.01
CA LEU A 128 1.08 2.17 26.63
C LEU A 128 1.82 3.51 26.51
N ASN A 129 1.75 4.36 27.54
CA ASN A 129 2.49 5.62 27.66
C ASN A 129 3.99 5.45 27.99
N HIS A 130 4.56 4.28 27.75
CA HIS A 130 5.98 4.00 27.93
C HIS A 130 6.83 4.75 26.89
N GLU A 131 7.95 5.33 27.31
CA GLU A 131 8.86 6.10 26.45
C GLU A 131 9.31 5.29 25.22
N GLU A 132 9.61 4.00 25.42
CA GLU A 132 9.99 3.12 24.32
C GLU A 132 8.91 2.93 23.25
N THR A 133 7.63 2.91 23.63
CA THR A 133 6.53 2.82 22.66
C THR A 133 6.50 4.07 21.79
N ILE A 134 6.62 5.24 22.42
CA ILE A 134 6.71 6.54 21.74
C ILE A 134 7.95 6.58 20.83
N ARG A 135 9.10 6.10 21.34
CA ARG A 135 10.35 6.04 20.58
C ARG A 135 10.22 5.15 19.35
N ILE A 136 9.66 3.95 19.48
CA ILE A 136 9.50 3.01 18.36
C ILE A 136 8.57 3.62 17.30
N LEU A 137 7.36 4.01 17.68
CA LEU A 137 6.38 4.53 16.71
C LEU A 137 6.79 5.89 16.13
N GLY A 138 7.45 6.74 16.91
CA GLY A 138 7.83 8.09 16.52
C GLY A 138 9.12 8.18 15.69
N THR A 139 9.98 7.17 15.72
CA THR A 139 11.31 7.24 15.06
C THR A 139 11.54 6.22 13.96
N ARG A 140 10.74 5.14 13.89
CA ARG A 140 10.95 4.07 12.91
C ARG A 140 10.23 4.37 11.60
N SER A 141 10.85 3.91 10.50
CA SER A 141 10.21 3.94 9.19
C SER A 141 9.02 2.99 9.16
N LYS A 142 8.05 3.25 8.28
CA LYS A 142 6.88 2.38 8.10
C LYS A 142 7.27 0.92 7.82
N ALA A 143 8.32 0.69 7.02
CA ALA A 143 8.81 -0.65 6.73
C ALA A 143 9.33 -1.36 7.99
N GLN A 144 10.09 -0.67 8.84
CA GLN A 144 10.58 -1.21 10.11
C GLN A 144 9.43 -1.46 11.09
N LEU A 145 8.45 -0.56 11.18
CA LEU A 145 7.28 -0.74 12.03
C LEU A 145 6.46 -1.97 11.62
N ASN A 146 6.22 -2.15 10.32
CA ASN A 146 5.55 -3.34 9.80
C ASN A 146 6.34 -4.62 10.11
N ALA A 147 7.67 -4.59 10.01
CA ALA A 147 8.50 -5.72 10.42
C ALA A 147 8.37 -6.01 11.93
N THR A 148 8.38 -4.98 12.77
CA THR A 148 8.17 -5.09 14.22
C THR A 148 6.79 -5.67 14.56
N PHE A 149 5.71 -5.22 13.91
CA PHE A 149 4.37 -5.75 14.15
C PHE A 149 4.20 -7.19 13.65
N ASN A 150 4.87 -7.55 12.54
CA ASN A 150 4.91 -8.93 12.09
C ASN A 150 5.61 -9.84 13.11
N CYS A 151 6.76 -9.42 13.67
CA CYS A 151 7.42 -10.13 14.75
C CYS A 151 6.53 -10.27 16.00
N TYR A 152 5.83 -9.20 16.36
CA TYR A 152 4.90 -9.20 17.49
C TYR A 152 3.86 -10.30 17.34
N ARG A 153 3.24 -10.39 16.14
CA ARG A 153 2.23 -11.41 15.82
C ARG A 153 2.81 -12.82 15.77
N GLU A 154 4.03 -12.99 15.25
CA GLU A 154 4.69 -14.32 15.21
C GLU A 154 4.93 -14.88 16.61
N ASP A 155 5.31 -14.03 17.56
CA ASP A 155 5.65 -14.43 18.93
C ASP A 155 4.38 -14.59 19.82
N ASP A 156 3.36 -13.75 19.65
CA ASP A 156 2.16 -13.72 20.53
C ASP A 156 0.91 -14.37 19.91
N GLY A 157 0.94 -14.66 18.60
CA GLY A 157 -0.18 -15.24 17.85
C GLY A 157 -1.33 -14.27 17.56
N THR A 158 -1.30 -13.06 18.15
CA THR A 158 -2.35 -12.04 18.05
C THR A 158 -1.79 -10.77 17.42
N PRO A 159 -2.51 -10.11 16.50
CA PRO A 159 -2.15 -8.79 16.00
C PRO A 159 -2.09 -7.75 17.13
N ILE A 160 -1.18 -6.79 17.04
CA ILE A 160 -1.01 -5.78 18.07
C ILE A 160 -2.26 -4.91 18.24
N GLU A 161 -3.02 -4.66 17.17
CA GLU A 161 -4.27 -3.91 17.17
C GLU A 161 -5.32 -4.57 18.08
N GLU A 162 -5.43 -5.89 17.99
CA GLU A 162 -6.34 -6.68 18.82
C GLU A 162 -5.89 -6.70 20.27
N SER A 163 -4.58 -6.79 20.53
CA SER A 163 -4.05 -6.70 21.90
C SER A 163 -4.34 -5.35 22.56
N LEU A 164 -4.47 -4.27 21.77
CA LEU A 164 -4.75 -2.92 22.25
C LEU A 164 -6.25 -2.62 22.39
N ALA A 165 -7.14 -3.42 21.80
CA ALA A 165 -8.59 -3.19 21.82
C ALA A 165 -9.22 -3.33 23.22
N GLY A 166 -8.59 -4.10 24.12
CA GLY A 166 -9.09 -4.37 25.48
C GLY A 166 -8.67 -3.37 26.57
N GLU A 167 -7.92 -2.31 26.23
CA GLU A 167 -7.43 -1.35 27.22
C GLU A 167 -8.46 -0.25 27.56
N ALA A 168 -8.49 0.16 28.85
CA ALA A 168 -9.38 1.21 29.33
C ALA A 168 -9.11 2.53 28.59
N PRO A 169 -10.15 3.22 28.10
CA PRO A 169 -9.97 4.39 27.26
C PRO A 169 -9.34 5.53 28.05
N ASN A 170 -8.07 5.80 27.79
CA ASN A 170 -7.47 7.11 27.99
C ASN A 170 -7.12 7.69 26.61
N GLU A 171 -7.02 9.01 26.53
CA GLU A 171 -6.82 9.75 25.28
C GLU A 171 -5.53 9.30 24.57
N PHE A 172 -4.46 9.07 25.32
CA PHE A 172 -3.18 8.63 24.78
C PHE A 172 -3.25 7.22 24.17
N ALA A 173 -3.85 6.27 24.87
CA ALA A 173 -4.05 4.90 24.39
C ALA A 173 -4.89 4.88 23.10
N SER A 174 -5.90 5.77 23.03
CA SER A 174 -6.74 5.92 21.84
C SER A 174 -5.93 6.47 20.67
N ALA A 175 -5.14 7.52 20.88
CA ALA A 175 -4.23 8.08 19.86
C ALA A 175 -3.20 7.05 19.37
N LEU A 176 -2.64 6.25 20.29
CA LEU A 176 -1.68 5.21 19.97
C LEU A 176 -2.29 4.12 19.09
N ARG A 177 -3.49 3.65 19.46
CA ARG A 177 -4.22 2.64 18.69
C ARG A 177 -4.52 3.14 17.28
N MET A 178 -5.03 4.36 17.16
CA MET A 178 -5.26 4.99 15.85
C MET A 178 -3.99 5.05 15.01
N ALA A 179 -2.85 5.44 15.61
CA ALA A 179 -1.58 5.50 14.89
C ALA A 179 -1.16 4.13 14.34
N ILE A 180 -1.28 3.07 15.15
CA ILE A 180 -0.94 1.70 14.74
C ILE A 180 -1.89 1.21 13.63
N GLU A 181 -3.19 1.40 13.78
CA GLU A 181 -4.19 1.05 12.77
C GLU A 181 -3.92 1.75 11.42
N CYS A 182 -3.59 3.05 11.46
CA CYS A 182 -3.20 3.82 10.27
C CYS A 182 -1.93 3.27 9.60
N ILE A 183 -0.98 2.75 10.38
CA ILE A 183 0.27 2.19 9.84
C ILE A 183 0.00 0.84 9.17
N VAL A 184 -0.74 -0.03 9.85
CA VAL A 184 -0.94 -1.43 9.43
C VAL A 184 -1.98 -1.56 8.34
N ASN A 185 -3.14 -0.93 8.51
CA ASN A 185 -4.22 -0.97 7.52
C ASN A 185 -4.99 0.35 7.47
N PRO A 186 -4.45 1.38 6.77
CA PRO A 186 -5.08 2.69 6.70
C PRO A 186 -6.49 2.65 6.10
N GLN A 187 -6.73 1.78 5.11
CA GLN A 187 -8.06 1.67 4.51
C GLN A 187 -9.09 1.11 5.51
N LEU A 188 -8.71 0.10 6.30
CA LEU A 188 -9.58 -0.44 7.34
C LEU A 188 -9.88 0.59 8.43
N TYR A 189 -8.87 1.38 8.82
CA TYR A 189 -9.06 2.50 9.74
C TYR A 189 -10.11 3.49 9.21
N PHE A 190 -10.01 3.93 7.96
CA PHE A 190 -10.99 4.85 7.38
C PHE A 190 -12.38 4.23 7.21
N VAL A 191 -12.49 2.91 7.01
CA VAL A 191 -13.77 2.21 7.03
C VAL A 191 -14.43 2.32 8.41
N ASP A 192 -13.67 2.13 9.49
CA ASP A 192 -14.17 2.26 10.86
C ASP A 192 -14.56 3.69 11.18
N VAL A 193 -13.72 4.67 10.81
CA VAL A 193 -14.02 6.09 10.98
C VAL A 193 -15.32 6.49 10.26
N LEU A 194 -15.51 6.04 9.02
CA LEU A 194 -16.74 6.30 8.25
C LEU A 194 -17.95 5.62 8.89
N HIS A 195 -17.80 4.37 9.33
CA HIS A 195 -18.88 3.61 9.97
C HIS A 195 -19.34 4.31 11.25
N ASP A 196 -18.40 4.75 12.09
CA ASP A 196 -18.70 5.45 13.33
C ASP A 196 -19.32 6.82 13.08
N ALA A 197 -18.82 7.57 12.08
CA ALA A 197 -19.39 8.85 11.68
C ALA A 197 -20.86 8.75 11.22
N LEU A 198 -21.20 7.67 10.51
CA LEU A 198 -22.54 7.41 9.98
C LEU A 198 -23.46 6.73 11.01
N SER A 199 -22.91 6.02 12.00
CA SER A 199 -23.70 5.29 13.00
C SER A 199 -24.27 6.19 14.11
N LYS A 200 -23.68 7.36 14.35
CA LYS A 200 -24.18 8.32 15.37
C LYS A 200 -25.61 8.78 15.06
N PRO A 201 -26.40 9.16 16.10
CA PRO A 201 -27.76 9.70 15.92
C PRO A 201 -27.75 10.96 15.05
N ASP A 202 -26.84 11.88 15.39
CA ASP A 202 -26.43 12.99 14.55
C ASP A 202 -25.17 12.57 13.79
N THR A 203 -25.24 12.56 12.46
CA THR A 203 -24.10 12.21 11.61
C THR A 203 -22.91 13.12 11.93
N ASP A 204 -21.72 12.56 12.09
CA ASP A 204 -20.48 13.33 12.25
C ASP A 204 -20.05 13.87 10.88
N GLU A 205 -20.68 14.97 10.46
CA GLU A 205 -20.52 15.52 9.12
C GLU A 205 -19.09 16.01 8.86
N ASP A 206 -18.39 16.52 9.86
CA ASP A 206 -17.00 16.96 9.75
C ASP A 206 -16.07 15.79 9.44
N THR A 207 -16.18 14.69 10.18
CA THR A 207 -15.39 13.48 9.96
C THR A 207 -15.72 12.84 8.61
N LEU A 208 -17.01 12.73 8.29
CA LEU A 208 -17.48 12.19 7.02
C LEU A 208 -16.94 13.00 5.83
N THR A 209 -17.03 14.34 5.90
CA THR A 209 -16.53 15.26 4.88
C THR A 209 -15.01 15.15 4.74
N HIS A 210 -14.28 15.15 5.85
CA HIS A 210 -12.83 15.07 5.84
C HIS A 210 -12.34 13.79 5.14
N VAL A 211 -12.88 12.63 5.50
CA VAL A 211 -12.46 11.35 4.90
C VAL A 211 -12.83 11.29 3.41
N ILE A 212 -14.06 11.65 3.04
CA ILE A 212 -14.48 11.59 1.62
C ILE A 212 -13.62 12.52 0.76
N ILE A 213 -13.40 13.78 1.18
CA ILE A 213 -12.64 14.75 0.39
C ILE A 213 -11.16 14.35 0.28
N MET A 214 -10.51 13.97 1.38
CA MET A 214 -9.07 13.66 1.37
C MET A 214 -8.73 12.43 0.54
N HIS A 215 -9.69 11.51 0.38
CA HIS A 215 -9.47 10.24 -0.31
C HIS A 215 -10.09 10.19 -1.72
N ALA A 216 -10.93 11.16 -2.10
CA ALA A 216 -11.69 11.15 -3.36
C ALA A 216 -10.83 10.91 -4.61
N GLU A 217 -9.66 11.54 -4.71
CA GLU A 217 -8.76 11.41 -5.86
C GLU A 217 -7.70 10.30 -5.71
N ASN A 218 -7.64 9.65 -4.54
CA ASN A 218 -6.57 8.73 -4.18
C ASN A 218 -7.08 7.28 -4.11
N ASP A 219 -7.59 6.87 -2.95
CA ASP A 219 -7.90 5.48 -2.59
C ASP A 219 -9.33 5.29 -2.06
N LEU A 220 -10.23 6.26 -2.22
CA LEU A 220 -11.64 6.15 -1.82
C LEU A 220 -12.35 4.94 -2.44
N ARG A 221 -11.92 4.51 -3.64
CA ARG A 221 -12.42 3.27 -4.26
C ARG A 221 -12.09 2.02 -3.44
N GLY A 222 -10.87 1.92 -2.90
CA GLY A 222 -10.50 0.80 -2.03
C GLY A 222 -11.28 0.83 -0.72
N ILE A 223 -11.40 2.03 -0.14
CA ILE A 223 -12.16 2.26 1.10
C ILE A 223 -13.63 1.86 0.93
N LYS A 224 -14.30 2.25 -0.18
CA LYS A 224 -15.71 1.91 -0.40
C LYS A 224 -15.96 0.41 -0.58
N GLU A 225 -15.07 -0.27 -1.30
CA GLU A 225 -15.15 -1.72 -1.49
C GLU A 225 -14.98 -2.46 -0.16
N MET A 226 -14.03 -2.01 0.68
CA MET A 226 -13.84 -2.57 2.02
C MET A 226 -15.02 -2.25 2.95
N PHE A 227 -15.55 -1.03 2.89
CA PHE A 227 -16.73 -0.63 3.66
C PHE A 227 -17.92 -1.54 3.36
N GLN A 228 -18.21 -1.76 2.07
CA GLN A 228 -19.31 -2.65 1.66
C GLN A 228 -19.10 -4.09 2.14
N ARG A 229 -17.88 -4.63 2.03
CA ARG A 229 -17.56 -5.99 2.51
C ARG A 229 -17.75 -6.14 4.01
N ARG A 230 -17.41 -5.12 4.79
CA ARG A 230 -17.48 -5.16 6.26
C ARG A 230 -18.91 -4.93 6.77
N ASN A 231 -19.62 -3.96 6.19
CA ASN A 231 -20.91 -3.48 6.70
C ASN A 231 -22.12 -4.07 5.96
N ASN A 232 -21.89 -4.83 4.88
CA ASN A 232 -22.92 -5.37 3.98
C ASN A 232 -23.83 -4.31 3.33
N VAL A 233 -23.42 -3.03 3.38
CA VAL A 233 -24.14 -1.90 2.78
C VAL A 233 -23.14 -0.99 2.06
N PRO A 234 -23.42 -0.55 0.82
CA PRO A 234 -22.56 0.39 0.11
C PRO A 234 -22.45 1.72 0.87
N LEU A 235 -21.26 2.34 0.83
CA LEU A 235 -21.01 3.63 1.48
C LEU A 235 -21.96 4.71 0.94
N GLU A 236 -22.21 4.70 -0.36
CA GLU A 236 -23.12 5.60 -1.07
C GLU A 236 -24.55 5.51 -0.50
N HIS A 237 -24.99 4.30 -0.13
CA HIS A 237 -26.32 4.08 0.42
C HIS A 237 -26.46 4.69 1.81
N GLU A 238 -25.48 4.47 2.68
CA GLU A 238 -25.50 5.06 4.04
C GLU A 238 -25.39 6.58 3.98
N VAL A 239 -24.51 7.14 3.15
CA VAL A 239 -24.40 8.59 2.93
C VAL A 239 -25.72 9.15 2.41
N HIS A 240 -26.37 8.48 1.45
CA HIS A 240 -27.66 8.92 0.92
C HIS A 240 -28.76 8.97 1.99
N LYS A 241 -28.75 8.01 2.92
CA LYS A 241 -29.74 7.89 4.01
C LYS A 241 -29.49 8.90 5.14
N LYS A 242 -28.23 9.18 5.44
CA LYS A 242 -27.80 9.96 6.62
C LYS A 242 -27.57 11.45 6.35
N THR A 243 -27.55 11.89 5.09
CA THR A 243 -27.32 13.28 4.70
C THR A 243 -28.46 13.82 3.82
N SER A 244 -28.55 15.14 3.65
CA SER A 244 -29.63 15.77 2.88
C SER A 244 -29.15 16.97 2.05
N GLY A 245 -30.02 17.47 1.16
CA GLY A 245 -29.79 18.68 0.37
C GLY A 245 -28.57 18.62 -0.56
N ASP A 246 -27.96 19.78 -0.76
CA ASP A 246 -26.78 19.95 -1.62
C ASP A 246 -25.55 19.22 -1.06
N TYR A 247 -25.44 19.13 0.27
CA TYR A 247 -24.37 18.40 0.94
C TYR A 247 -24.35 16.92 0.55
N LYS A 248 -25.51 16.24 0.60
CA LYS A 248 -25.65 14.87 0.10
C LYS A 248 -25.22 14.74 -1.36
N THR A 249 -25.72 15.63 -2.20
CA THR A 249 -25.47 15.60 -3.65
C THR A 249 -23.98 15.74 -3.95
N PHE A 250 -23.30 16.62 -3.22
CA PHE A 250 -21.86 16.83 -3.32
C PHE A 250 -21.06 15.60 -2.89
N LEU A 251 -21.36 15.01 -1.72
CA LEU A 251 -20.63 13.83 -1.24
C LEU A 251 -20.80 12.62 -2.17
N LEU A 252 -22.03 12.36 -2.67
CA LEU A 252 -22.27 11.26 -3.61
C LEU A 252 -21.53 11.47 -4.94
N ALA A 253 -21.40 12.72 -5.39
CA ALA A 253 -20.60 13.02 -6.58
C ALA A 253 -19.11 12.72 -6.38
N LEU A 254 -18.56 12.97 -5.18
CA LEU A 254 -17.16 12.66 -4.84
C LEU A 254 -16.90 11.16 -4.68
N ILE A 255 -17.83 10.41 -4.08
CA ILE A 255 -17.70 8.96 -3.94
C ILE A 255 -17.72 8.27 -5.31
N GLY A 256 -18.43 8.87 -6.27
CA GLY A 256 -18.60 8.38 -7.62
C GLY A 256 -19.61 7.24 -7.66
N ASN A 257 -20.63 7.41 -8.52
CA ASN A 257 -21.59 6.36 -8.84
C ASN A 257 -20.89 5.10 -9.37
#